data_AF-A0A2R7SRQ7-F1
#
_entry.id   AF-A0A2R7SRQ7-F1
#
_cell.length_a   1.000
_cell.length_b   1.000
_cell.length_c   1.000
_cell.angle_alpha   90.00
_cell.angle_beta   90.00
_cell.angle_gamma   90.00
#
_symmetry.space_group_name_H-M   'P 1'
#
loop_
_entity.id
_entity.type
_entity.pdbx_description
1 polymer ?
#
loop_
_entity_poly.entity_id
_entity_poly.type
_entity_poly.pdbx_seq_one_letter_code
_entity_poly.pdbx_strand_id
1 'polypeptide(L)'
;GLSGLLTACGGGSAEVPPPPQAARVGSATAADAGFELLAGVPGAAAAPRARIAAVATPGAPATSLRVHYRRADGNHSGWQIHTWNAAQSPNWNEGWNAAGSDDFGVYYDVPLASGSGTVGFLLHNGDNKDNGGADQSYTLQAGANEIWRLQGDSTHYTSNPLLLPAPDIKTVRVHYKRFDGAYNAWGLHLWASNGMDTARLPAGVAIDIWNQPVALSAMPGYAAGNGEVVFDIPVLNPQGDVNRKALEFIIHGRPPNENDKDGRDNNIRVEYAALSVQNQVGHIWLVERDATVYTAAPDLRQVSSTDARAVWLNKTLVKWPRLAASGPVRLYHSATGQISVGLDAPVQGADGYITLDAFTGTVPTAEAQRFKYLATGAVFSVRPADIARLPALHTQQLVLVQEGENGKVQNATTAQIAGALDDLYAAAADVPDLGAVVKNSSTHFKLWAPTAQAVSVVLTQPLGNAGLTRTTTEPMARDTATGVWQLSKPGQLQGTLYRYQVQVFVRGVGLVKNLVTDPYALGLTLGGQQSVVMDLSSPQTK
;
A
#
# COMPACT_ATOMS: atom_id res chain seq x y z
N GLY A 1 -49.77 -39.50 -36.54
CA GLY A 1 -51.18 -39.82 -36.24
C GLY A 1 -51.20 -41.09 -35.41
N LEU A 2 -52.03 -41.08 -34.34
CA LEU A 2 -52.55 -42.22 -33.54
C LEU A 2 -51.50 -43.23 -33.02
N SER A 3 -51.40 -43.61 -31.75
CA SER A 3 -52.25 -43.66 -30.55
C SER A 3 -51.27 -43.88 -29.36
N GLY A 4 -51.56 -43.78 -28.07
CA GLY A 4 -52.78 -43.83 -27.28
C GLY A 4 -52.34 -44.24 -25.86
N LEU A 5 -52.98 -43.64 -24.86
CA LEU A 5 -52.70 -43.66 -23.42
C LEU A 5 -53.35 -44.87 -22.69
N LEU A 6 -52.99 -45.02 -21.40
CA LEU A 6 -53.65 -45.76 -20.28
C LEU A 6 -53.20 -47.23 -20.08
N THR A 7 -52.94 -47.76 -18.87
CA THR A 7 -53.54 -47.55 -17.53
C THR A 7 -52.59 -47.91 -16.37
N ALA A 8 -52.81 -47.29 -15.20
CA ALA A 8 -52.34 -47.63 -13.84
C ALA A 8 -53.04 -48.92 -13.31
N CYS A 9 -52.81 -49.57 -12.15
CA CYS A 9 -52.40 -49.25 -10.78
C CYS A 9 -51.98 -50.56 -10.07
N GLY A 10 -51.26 -50.50 -8.95
CA GLY A 10 -51.22 -51.58 -7.94
C GLY A 10 -49.96 -51.62 -7.09
N GLY A 11 -50.02 -51.03 -5.89
CA GLY A 11 -48.91 -50.97 -4.94
C GLY A 11 -48.76 -52.21 -4.05
N GLY A 12 -47.61 -52.32 -3.40
CA GLY A 12 -47.30 -53.32 -2.38
C GLY A 12 -45.89 -53.13 -1.84
N SER A 13 -45.82 -52.69 -0.59
CA SER A 13 -44.65 -52.23 0.16
C SER A 13 -43.57 -53.31 0.40
N ALA A 14 -42.29 -52.91 0.36
CA ALA A 14 -41.17 -53.72 0.85
C ALA A 14 -40.16 -52.84 1.64
N GLU A 15 -39.78 -53.34 2.81
CA GLU A 15 -38.79 -52.81 3.76
C GLU A 15 -37.42 -52.53 3.14
N VAL A 16 -36.76 -51.48 3.63
CA VAL A 16 -35.37 -51.11 3.32
C VAL A 16 -34.48 -51.49 4.51
N PRO A 17 -33.40 -52.27 4.33
CA PRO A 17 -32.45 -52.58 5.41
C PRO A 17 -31.49 -51.40 5.68
N PRO A 18 -30.94 -51.26 6.91
CA PRO A 18 -30.12 -50.12 7.29
C PRO A 18 -28.70 -50.18 6.66
N PRO A 19 -28.05 -49.02 6.43
CA PRO A 19 -26.73 -48.97 5.81
C PRO A 19 -25.61 -49.41 6.77
N PRO A 20 -24.48 -49.94 6.24
CA PRO A 20 -23.37 -50.43 7.04
C PRO A 20 -22.59 -49.30 7.73
N GLN A 21 -22.13 -49.60 8.94
CA GLN A 21 -21.34 -48.70 9.80
C GLN A 21 -20.00 -48.35 9.13
N ALA A 22 -19.75 -47.05 8.96
CA ALA A 22 -18.47 -46.53 8.50
C ALA A 22 -17.38 -46.75 9.57
N ALA A 23 -16.36 -47.53 9.20
CA ALA A 23 -15.14 -47.67 9.97
C ALA A 23 -14.44 -46.31 10.12
N ARG A 24 -14.05 -46.00 11.35
CA ARG A 24 -13.25 -44.82 11.69
C ARG A 24 -11.89 -44.91 10.99
N VAL A 25 -11.66 -44.05 10.01
CA VAL A 25 -10.32 -43.76 9.50
C VAL A 25 -9.72 -42.69 10.41
N GLY A 26 -8.62 -43.03 11.07
CA GLY A 26 -7.84 -42.10 11.87
C GLY A 26 -7.37 -40.93 11.00
N SER A 27 -7.64 -39.71 11.46
CA SER A 27 -7.18 -38.48 10.85
C SER A 27 -5.65 -38.46 10.80
N ALA A 28 -5.09 -38.49 9.60
CA ALA A 28 -3.72 -38.04 9.34
C ALA A 28 -3.58 -36.64 9.93
N THR A 29 -2.67 -36.49 10.88
CA THR A 29 -2.40 -35.24 11.59
C THR A 29 -1.61 -34.32 10.67
N ALA A 30 -2.19 -33.15 10.35
CA ALA A 30 -1.64 -31.82 9.99
C ALA A 30 -0.21 -31.60 9.39
N ALA A 31 0.59 -32.62 9.05
CA ALA A 31 2.00 -32.47 8.66
C ALA A 31 2.24 -32.25 7.15
N ASP A 32 1.18 -32.31 6.32
CA ASP A 32 1.27 -32.14 4.85
C ASP A 32 0.88 -30.75 4.34
N ALA A 33 0.38 -29.87 5.20
CA ALA A 33 0.19 -28.47 4.82
C ALA A 33 1.56 -27.77 4.86
N GLY A 34 2.11 -27.38 3.70
CA GLY A 34 3.41 -26.70 3.60
C GLY A 34 3.50 -25.32 4.26
N PHE A 35 2.52 -24.94 5.07
CA PHE A 35 2.33 -23.66 5.72
C PHE A 35 1.60 -23.85 7.07
N GLU A 36 2.13 -23.27 8.14
CA GLU A 36 1.52 -23.18 9.47
C GLU A 36 1.60 -21.73 9.97
N LEU A 37 0.47 -21.12 10.34
CA LEU A 37 0.43 -19.80 10.98
C LEU A 37 0.61 -19.96 12.50
N LEU A 38 1.72 -19.45 13.04
CA LEU A 38 2.03 -19.52 14.47
C LEU A 38 1.40 -18.35 15.23
N ALA A 39 1.42 -17.15 14.64
CA ALA A 39 0.77 -15.96 15.18
C ALA A 39 0.44 -14.99 14.05
N GLY A 40 -0.83 -14.60 13.91
CA GLY A 40 -1.26 -13.61 12.92
C GLY A 40 -0.95 -12.19 13.35
N VAL A 41 -0.67 -11.30 12.39
CA VAL A 41 -0.65 -9.86 12.69
C VAL A 41 -2.06 -9.38 13.08
N PRO A 42 -2.20 -8.48 14.06
CA PRO A 42 -3.48 -7.87 14.35
C PRO A 42 -4.05 -7.17 13.11
N GLY A 43 -5.37 -7.28 12.91
CA GLY A 43 -6.07 -6.44 11.94
C GLY A 43 -5.87 -4.95 12.27
N ALA A 44 -6.08 -4.07 11.28
CA ALA A 44 -5.98 -2.63 11.49
C ALA A 44 -6.78 -2.24 12.74
N ALA A 45 -6.11 -1.64 13.72
CA ALA A 45 -6.76 -1.26 14.97
C ALA A 45 -7.89 -0.27 14.66
N ALA A 46 -9.13 -0.72 14.78
CA ALA A 46 -10.24 0.19 15.01
C ALA A 46 -9.96 0.85 16.36
N ALA A 47 -9.78 2.17 16.37
CA ALA A 47 -9.60 2.91 17.60
C ALA A 47 -10.71 2.49 18.60
N PRO A 48 -10.37 2.08 19.84
CA PRO A 48 -11.37 1.78 20.84
C PRO A 48 -12.03 3.11 21.20
N ARG A 49 -13.14 3.44 20.53
CA ARG A 49 -14.05 4.46 21.03
C ARG A 49 -14.57 3.92 22.35
N ALA A 50 -14.30 4.64 23.44
CA ALA A 50 -14.92 4.39 24.72
C ALA A 50 -16.40 4.11 24.48
N ARG A 51 -16.88 2.94 24.93
CA ARG A 51 -18.30 2.63 24.94
C ARG A 51 -18.95 3.58 25.94
N ILE A 52 -19.23 4.81 25.52
CA ILE A 52 -20.46 5.44 25.97
C ILE A 52 -21.52 4.51 25.43
N ALA A 53 -22.23 3.81 26.32
CA ALA A 53 -23.44 3.11 25.93
C ALA A 53 -24.29 4.12 25.17
N ALA A 54 -24.33 3.98 23.85
CA ALA A 54 -25.29 4.70 23.05
C ALA A 54 -26.64 4.22 23.59
N VAL A 55 -27.31 5.08 24.34
CA VAL A 55 -28.75 5.09 24.35
C VAL A 55 -29.09 5.18 22.87
N ALA A 56 -29.49 4.06 22.27
CA ALA A 56 -30.03 4.04 20.93
C ALA A 56 -31.14 5.08 20.96
N THR A 57 -30.90 6.22 20.34
CA THR A 57 -31.97 7.16 20.03
C THR A 57 -32.63 6.51 18.83
N PRO A 58 -33.85 5.97 18.94
CA PRO A 58 -34.55 5.47 17.78
C PRO A 58 -34.79 6.69 16.89
N GLY A 59 -34.07 6.81 15.78
CA GLY A 59 -34.26 7.92 14.83
C GLY A 59 -33.05 8.43 14.06
N ALA A 60 -31.81 8.02 14.34
CA ALA A 60 -30.68 8.43 13.47
C ALA A 60 -30.71 7.64 12.14
N PRO A 61 -30.71 8.29 10.97
CA PRO A 61 -30.76 7.59 9.69
C PRO A 61 -29.53 6.71 9.48
N ALA A 62 -29.72 5.56 8.83
CA ALA A 62 -28.63 4.67 8.46
C ALA A 62 -27.60 5.41 7.59
N THR A 63 -26.30 5.15 7.80
CA THR A 63 -25.25 5.71 6.96
C THR A 63 -25.40 5.19 5.53
N SER A 64 -25.44 6.10 4.56
CA SER A 64 -25.46 5.78 3.13
C SER A 64 -24.49 6.67 2.36
N LEU A 65 -24.16 6.30 1.12
CA LEU A 65 -23.39 7.13 0.18
C LEU A 65 -24.02 7.08 -1.20
N ARG A 66 -24.38 8.25 -1.73
CA ARG A 66 -24.74 8.45 -3.13
C ARG A 66 -23.67 9.29 -3.83
N VAL A 67 -23.23 8.83 -4.99
CA VAL A 67 -22.27 9.53 -5.85
C VAL A 67 -22.97 9.97 -7.12
N HIS A 68 -23.15 11.27 -7.29
CA HIS A 68 -23.62 11.89 -8.52
C HIS A 68 -22.44 12.11 -9.46
N TYR A 69 -22.60 11.77 -10.73
CA TYR A 69 -21.55 11.88 -11.74
C TYR A 69 -22.10 12.53 -13.00
N ARG A 70 -21.40 13.58 -13.43
CA ARG A 70 -21.71 14.30 -14.66
C ARG A 70 -20.51 14.31 -15.60
N ARG A 71 -20.77 13.86 -16.83
CA ARG A 71 -19.83 13.95 -17.94
C ARG A 71 -20.06 15.20 -18.77
N ALA A 72 -18.98 15.75 -19.34
CA ALA A 72 -19.02 16.99 -20.12
C ALA A 72 -19.85 16.81 -21.42
N ASP A 73 -19.83 15.62 -21.99
CA ASP A 73 -20.61 15.22 -23.18
C ASP A 73 -22.04 14.76 -22.85
N GLY A 74 -22.40 14.65 -21.55
CA GLY A 74 -23.68 14.11 -21.09
C GLY A 74 -23.87 12.60 -21.33
N ASN A 75 -22.91 11.90 -21.93
CA ASN A 75 -23.04 10.50 -22.28
C ASN A 75 -22.51 9.58 -21.17
N HIS A 76 -23.42 9.00 -20.39
CA HIS A 76 -23.09 8.09 -19.29
C HIS A 76 -23.26 6.60 -19.67
N SER A 77 -23.50 6.28 -20.94
CA SER A 77 -23.71 4.90 -21.39
C SER A 77 -22.48 4.05 -21.12
N GLY A 78 -22.66 2.90 -20.46
CA GLY A 78 -21.60 1.97 -20.07
C GLY A 78 -20.75 2.40 -18.86
N TRP A 79 -20.99 3.57 -18.27
CA TRP A 79 -20.24 4.02 -17.09
C TRP A 79 -20.73 3.36 -15.81
N GLN A 80 -19.81 2.75 -15.08
CA GLN A 80 -20.01 2.05 -13.82
C GLN A 80 -19.11 2.64 -12.72
N ILE A 81 -19.47 2.41 -11.46
CA ILE A 81 -18.62 2.72 -10.31
C ILE A 81 -18.05 1.43 -9.71
N HIS A 82 -16.73 1.32 -9.68
CA HIS A 82 -16.00 0.28 -8.95
C HIS A 82 -15.70 0.80 -7.54
N THR A 83 -15.87 -0.02 -6.50
CA THR A 83 -15.77 0.43 -5.10
C THR A 83 -14.99 -0.56 -4.23
N TRP A 84 -14.38 -0.10 -3.14
CA TRP A 84 -13.65 -0.94 -2.18
C TRP A 84 -13.59 -0.31 -0.79
N ASN A 85 -12.85 -0.94 0.14
CA ASN A 85 -12.70 -0.54 1.55
C ASN A 85 -14.03 -0.58 2.33
N ALA A 86 -14.53 0.58 2.79
CA ALA A 86 -15.79 0.65 3.52
C ALA A 86 -17.03 0.35 2.65
N ALA A 87 -16.86 0.23 1.33
CA ALA A 87 -17.86 -0.23 0.38
C ALA A 87 -17.64 -1.69 -0.03
N GLN A 88 -18.69 -2.34 -0.51
CA GLN A 88 -18.61 -3.67 -1.12
C GLN A 88 -17.79 -3.58 -2.42
N SER A 89 -16.96 -4.58 -2.67
CA SER A 89 -16.18 -4.66 -3.90
C SER A 89 -16.93 -5.47 -4.97
N PRO A 90 -17.23 -4.90 -6.14
CA PRO A 90 -17.65 -5.71 -7.28
C PRO A 90 -16.48 -6.54 -7.81
N ASN A 91 -16.73 -7.52 -8.68
CA ASN A 91 -15.67 -8.30 -9.31
C ASN A 91 -14.72 -7.38 -10.11
N TRP A 92 -13.46 -7.78 -10.27
CA TRP A 92 -12.37 -6.93 -10.81
C TRP A 92 -12.68 -6.22 -12.14
N ASN A 93 -13.48 -6.81 -13.03
CA ASN A 93 -13.87 -6.23 -14.32
C ASN A 93 -15.32 -5.71 -14.37
N GLU A 94 -15.99 -5.65 -13.23
CA GLU A 94 -17.38 -5.21 -13.10
C GLU A 94 -17.45 -3.96 -12.21
N GLY A 95 -18.49 -3.16 -12.38
CA GLY A 95 -18.83 -2.07 -11.48
C GLY A 95 -20.33 -2.00 -11.25
N TRP A 96 -20.73 -1.22 -10.26
CA TRP A 96 -22.14 -0.95 -10.01
C TRP A 96 -22.67 0.00 -11.09
N ASN A 97 -23.79 -0.38 -11.70
CA ASN A 97 -24.49 0.49 -12.64
C ASN A 97 -25.14 1.67 -11.91
N ALA A 98 -25.41 2.75 -12.64
CA ALA A 98 -26.16 3.89 -12.10
C ALA A 98 -27.51 3.44 -11.55
N ALA A 99 -27.84 3.90 -10.34
CA ALA A 99 -29.12 3.66 -9.69
C ALA A 99 -30.23 4.55 -10.29
N GLY A 100 -29.86 5.67 -10.91
CA GLY A 100 -30.76 6.56 -11.63
C GLY A 100 -30.05 7.79 -12.16
N SER A 101 -30.81 8.85 -12.46
CA SER A 101 -30.30 10.14 -12.91
C SER A 101 -31.15 11.30 -12.38
N ASP A 102 -30.56 12.49 -12.34
CA ASP A 102 -31.19 13.76 -11.98
C ASP A 102 -30.71 14.91 -12.90
N ASP A 103 -31.04 16.16 -12.57
CA ASP A 103 -30.65 17.35 -13.36
C ASP A 103 -29.12 17.58 -13.42
N PHE A 104 -28.35 16.94 -12.53
CA PHE A 104 -26.89 16.97 -12.56
C PHE A 104 -26.32 15.93 -13.52
N GLY A 105 -26.77 14.68 -13.44
CA GLY A 105 -26.20 13.57 -14.20
C GLY A 105 -26.75 12.21 -13.76
N VAL A 106 -25.96 11.16 -13.87
CA VAL A 106 -26.32 9.86 -13.29
C VAL A 106 -25.89 9.82 -11.82
N TYR A 107 -26.56 9.01 -11.00
CA TYR A 107 -26.11 8.75 -9.63
C TYR A 107 -25.99 7.26 -9.34
N TYR A 108 -25.05 6.94 -8.45
CA TYR A 108 -24.78 5.60 -7.98
C TYR A 108 -25.05 5.53 -6.48
N ASP A 109 -25.89 4.60 -6.05
CA ASP A 109 -26.05 4.27 -4.64
C ASP A 109 -25.01 3.22 -4.27
N VAL A 110 -24.01 3.62 -3.49
CA VAL A 110 -22.83 2.77 -3.19
C VAL A 110 -23.20 1.74 -2.13
N PRO A 111 -23.08 0.43 -2.43
CA PRO A 111 -23.31 -0.61 -1.43
C PRO A 111 -22.22 -0.56 -0.36
N LEU A 112 -22.58 -0.22 0.88
CA LEU A 112 -21.63 -0.13 1.99
C LEU A 112 -21.40 -1.51 2.65
N ALA A 113 -20.15 -1.77 3.04
CA ALA A 113 -19.75 -2.90 3.89
C ALA A 113 -19.58 -2.47 5.36
N SER A 114 -19.36 -1.17 5.60
CA SER A 114 -19.27 -0.55 6.93
C SER A 114 -19.95 0.83 6.92
N GLY A 115 -20.64 1.18 8.01
CA GLY A 115 -21.28 2.50 8.20
C GLY A 115 -20.32 3.62 8.59
N SER A 116 -19.01 3.37 8.57
CA SER A 116 -17.95 4.34 8.86
C SER A 116 -16.63 3.92 8.21
N GLY A 117 -15.72 4.87 8.02
CA GLY A 117 -14.45 4.66 7.34
C GLY A 117 -14.44 5.26 5.94
N THR A 118 -13.40 4.95 5.17
CA THR A 118 -13.19 5.51 3.84
C THR A 118 -13.64 4.52 2.78
N VAL A 119 -14.53 4.98 1.88
CA VAL A 119 -14.91 4.29 0.65
C VAL A 119 -13.89 4.66 -0.42
N GLY A 120 -13.24 3.66 -1.01
CA GLY A 120 -12.47 3.85 -2.25
C GLY A 120 -13.37 3.62 -3.45
N PHE A 121 -13.22 4.39 -4.53
CA PHE A 121 -13.99 4.21 -5.75
C PHE A 121 -13.30 4.70 -7.03
N LEU A 122 -13.79 4.23 -8.17
CA LEU A 122 -13.36 4.66 -9.50
C LEU A 122 -14.53 4.57 -10.49
N LEU A 123 -14.68 5.58 -11.36
CA LEU A 123 -15.67 5.58 -12.44
C LEU A 123 -15.01 5.11 -13.74
N HIS A 124 -15.63 4.14 -14.43
CA HIS A 124 -15.07 3.56 -15.66
C HIS A 124 -16.14 3.08 -16.63
N ASN A 125 -15.78 2.95 -17.90
CA ASN A 125 -16.52 2.25 -18.94
C ASN A 125 -15.57 1.27 -19.64
N GLY A 126 -15.63 -0.01 -19.28
CA GLY A 126 -14.60 -0.99 -19.63
C GLY A 126 -13.23 -0.56 -19.10
N ASP A 127 -12.22 -0.59 -19.97
CA ASP A 127 -10.85 -0.15 -19.64
C ASP A 127 -10.69 1.38 -19.62
N ASN A 128 -11.68 2.13 -20.13
CA ASN A 128 -11.65 3.59 -20.07
C ASN A 128 -12.01 4.06 -18.66
N LYS A 129 -11.09 4.74 -17.99
CA LYS A 129 -11.24 5.20 -16.61
C LYS A 129 -11.30 6.71 -16.56
N ASP A 130 -12.20 7.24 -15.74
CA ASP A 130 -12.19 8.68 -15.47
C ASP A 130 -10.92 9.07 -14.69
N ASN A 131 -10.54 10.34 -14.76
CA ASN A 131 -9.38 10.91 -14.08
C ASN A 131 -8.07 10.13 -14.30
N GLY A 132 -7.85 9.62 -15.51
CA GLY A 132 -6.64 8.86 -15.87
C GLY A 132 -6.47 7.53 -15.13
N GLY A 133 -7.54 7.04 -14.47
CA GLY A 133 -7.49 5.83 -13.66
C GLY A 133 -6.99 6.02 -12.23
N ALA A 134 -6.85 7.26 -11.76
CA ALA A 134 -6.47 7.53 -10.37
C ALA A 134 -7.59 7.14 -9.40
N ASP A 135 -7.24 6.34 -8.39
CA ASP A 135 -8.13 5.94 -7.30
C ASP A 135 -8.71 7.15 -6.57
N GLN A 136 -10.02 7.13 -6.31
CA GLN A 136 -10.73 8.16 -5.55
C GLN A 136 -11.15 7.63 -4.19
N SER A 137 -11.35 8.52 -3.21
CA SER A 137 -11.74 8.10 -1.87
C SER A 137 -12.59 9.14 -1.15
N TYR A 138 -13.60 8.68 -0.42
CA TYR A 138 -14.49 9.50 0.40
C TYR A 138 -14.64 8.92 1.81
N THR A 139 -14.48 9.75 2.84
CA THR A 139 -14.65 9.34 4.25
C THR A 139 -16.08 9.59 4.70
N LEU A 140 -16.78 8.51 5.06
CA LEU A 140 -18.19 8.54 5.47
C LEU A 140 -18.40 9.36 6.75
N GLN A 141 -19.39 10.24 6.70
CA GLN A 141 -19.98 10.89 7.87
C GLN A 141 -21.19 10.08 8.37
N ALA A 142 -21.60 10.28 9.62
CA ALA A 142 -22.79 9.64 10.15
C ALA A 142 -24.05 10.15 9.42
N GLY A 143 -24.94 9.23 9.01
CA GLY A 143 -26.15 9.55 8.26
C GLY A 143 -25.96 9.53 6.75
N ALA A 144 -26.88 10.16 6.01
CA ALA A 144 -26.83 10.17 4.55
C ALA A 144 -25.67 11.02 4.03
N ASN A 145 -24.82 10.42 3.19
CA ASN A 145 -23.77 11.12 2.47
C ASN A 145 -24.16 11.22 1.00
N GLU A 146 -23.93 12.39 0.42
CA GLU A 146 -24.19 12.64 -0.99
C GLU A 146 -23.06 13.52 -1.53
N ILE A 147 -22.44 13.07 -2.62
CA ILE A 147 -21.35 13.80 -3.28
C ILE A 147 -21.62 13.93 -4.77
N TRP A 148 -21.13 15.01 -5.36
CA TRP A 148 -21.17 15.26 -6.80
C TRP A 148 -19.76 15.19 -7.38
N ARG A 149 -19.65 14.70 -8.61
CA ARG A 149 -18.41 14.48 -9.37
C ARG A 149 -18.59 14.97 -10.79
N LEU A 150 -17.63 15.75 -11.26
CA LEU A 150 -17.49 16.11 -12.67
C LEU A 150 -16.43 15.22 -13.31
N GLN A 151 -16.61 14.85 -14.58
CA GLN A 151 -15.62 14.10 -15.34
C GLN A 151 -14.26 14.78 -15.31
N GLY A 152 -13.21 14.01 -15.02
CA GLY A 152 -11.82 14.48 -14.97
C GLY A 152 -11.49 15.38 -13.77
N ASP A 153 -12.44 15.60 -12.87
CA ASP A 153 -12.26 16.37 -11.63
C ASP A 153 -12.11 15.42 -10.45
N SER A 154 -11.07 15.60 -9.63
CA SER A 154 -10.82 14.82 -8.41
C SER A 154 -11.62 15.29 -7.19
N THR A 155 -12.36 16.39 -7.31
CA THR A 155 -13.05 17.04 -6.20
C THR A 155 -14.38 16.36 -5.87
N HIS A 156 -14.72 16.30 -4.57
CA HIS A 156 -15.97 15.74 -4.07
C HIS A 156 -16.83 16.90 -3.56
N TYR A 157 -17.84 17.31 -4.30
CA TYR A 157 -18.73 18.40 -3.88
C TYR A 157 -19.84 17.85 -2.99
N THR A 158 -20.24 18.59 -1.96
CA THR A 158 -21.32 18.19 -1.04
C THR A 158 -22.70 18.69 -1.44
N SER A 159 -22.81 19.32 -2.60
CA SER A 159 -24.06 19.79 -3.24
C SER A 159 -23.84 19.90 -4.75
N ASN A 160 -24.91 19.87 -5.55
CA ASN A 160 -24.82 20.04 -7.01
C ASN A 160 -24.08 21.35 -7.38
N PRO A 161 -22.84 21.28 -7.91
CA PRO A 161 -22.03 22.46 -8.17
C PRO A 161 -22.55 23.34 -9.32
N LEU A 162 -23.51 22.87 -10.10
CA LEU A 162 -24.15 23.65 -11.17
C LEU A 162 -25.25 24.59 -10.67
N LEU A 163 -25.78 24.31 -9.47
CA LEU A 163 -26.84 25.12 -8.85
C LEU A 163 -26.29 26.14 -7.85
N LEU A 164 -24.99 26.10 -7.57
CA LEU A 164 -24.36 27.10 -6.72
C LEU A 164 -24.31 28.43 -7.47
N PRO A 165 -24.70 29.55 -6.83
CA PRO A 165 -24.47 30.87 -7.40
C PRO A 165 -22.98 31.00 -7.68
N ALA A 166 -22.63 31.64 -8.82
CA ALA A 166 -21.24 31.86 -9.17
C ALA A 166 -20.50 32.51 -7.97
N PRO A 167 -19.42 31.89 -7.48
CA PRO A 167 -18.75 32.37 -6.28
C PRO A 167 -18.16 33.75 -6.55
N ASP A 168 -18.27 34.65 -5.57
CA ASP A 168 -17.60 35.95 -5.63
C ASP A 168 -16.10 35.75 -5.36
N ILE A 169 -15.34 35.37 -6.39
CA ILE A 169 -13.90 35.07 -6.30
C ILE A 169 -13.11 35.97 -7.25
N LYS A 170 -11.95 36.43 -6.78
CA LYS A 170 -10.99 37.20 -7.57
C LYS A 170 -9.57 36.64 -7.50
N THR A 171 -9.32 35.72 -6.57
CA THR A 171 -8.01 35.12 -6.34
C THR A 171 -8.17 33.66 -5.95
N VAL A 172 -7.38 32.79 -6.56
CA VAL A 172 -7.12 31.43 -6.06
C VAL A 172 -5.78 31.45 -5.34
N ARG A 173 -5.79 31.19 -4.03
CA ARG A 173 -4.58 31.00 -3.22
C ARG A 173 -4.18 29.54 -3.25
N VAL A 174 -2.97 29.28 -3.70
CA VAL A 174 -2.39 27.95 -3.83
C VAL A 174 -1.41 27.70 -2.71
N HIS A 175 -1.66 26.66 -1.93
CA HIS A 175 -0.74 26.10 -0.95
C HIS A 175 -0.03 24.90 -1.60
N TYR A 176 1.28 24.97 -1.79
CA TYR A 176 2.04 23.92 -2.46
C TYR A 176 3.09 23.29 -1.54
N LYS A 177 2.83 22.06 -1.13
CA LYS A 177 3.67 21.27 -0.23
C LYS A 177 4.65 20.38 -1.00
N ARG A 178 5.93 20.48 -0.65
CA ARG A 178 6.98 19.59 -1.13
C ARG A 178 7.76 18.99 0.04
N PHE A 179 8.05 17.71 -0.05
CA PHE A 179 8.80 16.97 0.97
C PHE A 179 10.30 17.24 0.90
N ASP A 180 10.78 17.71 -0.26
CA ASP A 180 12.18 18.11 -0.47
C ASP A 180 12.48 19.58 -0.12
N GLY A 181 11.44 20.41 0.06
CA GLY A 181 11.57 21.86 0.26
C GLY A 181 12.19 22.61 -0.93
N ALA A 182 12.43 21.96 -2.06
CA ALA A 182 13.21 22.47 -3.17
C ALA A 182 12.35 23.23 -4.20
N TYR A 183 11.78 24.37 -3.80
CA TYR A 183 10.85 25.14 -4.64
C TYR A 183 11.48 25.88 -5.82
N ASN A 184 12.80 26.16 -5.77
CA ASN A 184 13.47 26.94 -6.82
C ASN A 184 13.48 26.24 -8.19
N ALA A 185 13.43 24.91 -8.18
CA ALA A 185 13.34 24.07 -9.38
C ALA A 185 11.90 23.94 -9.93
N TRP A 186 10.95 24.75 -9.44
CA TRP A 186 9.55 24.71 -9.85
C TRP A 186 9.00 26.11 -10.12
N GLY A 187 8.03 26.16 -11.02
CA GLY A 187 7.30 27.35 -11.42
C GLY A 187 5.91 26.98 -11.92
N LEU A 188 5.28 27.93 -12.61
CA LEU A 188 3.94 27.78 -13.20
C LEU A 188 4.03 27.92 -14.70
N HIS A 189 3.35 27.04 -15.44
CA HIS A 189 2.94 27.36 -16.78
C HIS A 189 1.50 27.90 -16.73
N LEU A 190 1.34 29.12 -17.24
CA LEU A 190 0.12 29.92 -17.20
C LEU A 190 -0.21 30.38 -18.62
N TRP A 191 -1.50 30.55 -18.91
CA TRP A 191 -1.99 31.01 -20.22
C TRP A 191 -3.29 31.79 -20.06
N ALA A 192 -3.54 32.74 -20.97
CA ALA A 192 -4.56 33.77 -20.78
C ALA A 192 -6.02 33.26 -20.84
N SER A 193 -6.30 32.18 -21.57
CA SER A 193 -7.68 31.79 -21.91
C SER A 193 -8.45 31.05 -20.82
N ASN A 194 -7.82 30.63 -19.71
CA ASN A 194 -8.40 29.66 -18.77
C ASN A 194 -8.75 30.26 -17.41
N GLY A 195 -9.51 31.36 -17.42
CA GLY A 195 -10.11 31.95 -16.22
C GLY A 195 -9.22 32.90 -15.42
N MET A 196 -7.98 33.13 -15.85
CA MET A 196 -7.05 34.07 -15.23
C MET A 196 -7.40 35.54 -15.52
N ASP A 197 -7.16 36.41 -14.54
CA ASP A 197 -7.18 37.87 -14.71
C ASP A 197 -5.77 38.40 -14.98
N THR A 198 -5.37 38.41 -16.25
CA THR A 198 -4.01 38.77 -16.67
C THR A 198 -3.65 40.23 -16.39
N ALA A 199 -4.64 41.13 -16.32
CA ALA A 199 -4.43 42.54 -16.00
C ALA A 199 -3.93 42.76 -14.57
N ARG A 200 -4.10 41.76 -13.69
CA ARG A 200 -3.66 41.77 -12.30
C ARG A 200 -2.36 40.99 -12.06
N LEU A 201 -1.71 40.47 -13.10
CA LEU A 201 -0.39 39.87 -12.95
C LEU A 201 0.67 40.94 -12.67
N PRO A 202 1.67 40.65 -11.82
CA PRO A 202 2.80 41.55 -11.61
C PRO A 202 3.53 41.91 -12.91
N ALA A 203 4.06 43.13 -12.97
CA ALA A 203 4.83 43.58 -14.12
C ALA A 203 6.02 42.64 -14.39
N GLY A 204 6.22 42.26 -15.65
CA GLY A 204 7.32 41.38 -16.08
C GLY A 204 7.01 39.88 -15.98
N VAL A 205 5.84 39.47 -15.47
CA VAL A 205 5.40 38.07 -15.56
C VAL A 205 5.01 37.75 -17.00
N ALA A 206 5.84 36.97 -17.68
CA ALA A 206 5.54 36.43 -19.00
C ALA A 206 4.78 35.10 -18.86
N ILE A 207 3.65 34.98 -19.57
CA ILE A 207 2.83 33.78 -19.66
C ILE A 207 2.83 33.27 -21.11
N ASP A 208 2.20 32.13 -21.39
CA ASP A 208 2.13 31.53 -22.74
C ASP A 208 3.50 31.10 -23.32
N ILE A 209 4.54 30.97 -22.49
CA ILE A 209 5.87 30.51 -22.90
C ILE A 209 6.20 29.21 -22.16
N TRP A 210 6.07 28.07 -22.86
CA TRP A 210 6.30 26.74 -22.27
C TRP A 210 7.66 26.61 -21.59
N ASN A 211 8.75 26.95 -22.30
CA ASN A 211 10.12 26.82 -21.80
C ASN A 211 10.55 27.92 -20.79
N GLN A 212 9.63 28.80 -20.37
CA GLN A 212 9.89 29.84 -19.37
C GLN A 212 8.79 29.84 -18.31
N PRO A 213 8.69 28.80 -17.48
CA PRO A 213 7.71 28.76 -16.40
C PRO A 213 7.94 29.92 -15.41
N VAL A 214 6.84 30.54 -14.99
CA VAL A 214 6.82 31.66 -14.05
C VAL A 214 7.30 31.18 -12.69
N ALA A 215 8.32 31.83 -12.13
CA ALA A 215 8.78 31.48 -10.79
C ALA A 215 7.65 31.64 -9.76
N LEU A 216 7.50 30.68 -8.84
CA LEU A 216 6.48 30.76 -7.78
C LEU A 216 6.61 32.07 -6.97
N SER A 217 7.84 32.53 -6.77
CA SER A 217 8.17 33.78 -6.07
C SER A 217 7.81 35.07 -6.82
N ALA A 218 7.51 34.98 -8.12
CA ALA A 218 7.06 36.12 -8.91
C ALA A 218 5.54 36.34 -8.80
N MET A 219 4.81 35.39 -8.23
CA MET A 219 3.36 35.47 -8.08
C MET A 219 2.97 36.33 -6.85
N PRO A 220 1.83 37.05 -6.90
CA PRO A 220 1.32 37.79 -5.75
C PRO A 220 1.15 36.88 -4.52
N GLY A 221 1.22 37.46 -3.32
CA GLY A 221 0.99 36.71 -2.09
C GLY A 221 2.03 35.62 -1.79
N TYR A 222 3.15 35.59 -2.53
CA TYR A 222 4.18 34.58 -2.31
C TYR A 222 4.75 34.63 -0.90
N ALA A 223 4.72 33.48 -0.22
CA ALA A 223 5.38 33.27 1.07
C ALA A 223 5.95 31.86 1.12
N ALA A 224 7.18 31.73 1.62
CA ALA A 224 7.81 30.44 1.88
C ALA A 224 7.68 30.07 3.37
N GLY A 225 7.09 28.92 3.64
CA GLY A 225 7.00 28.30 4.95
C GLY A 225 7.86 27.03 5.04
N ASN A 226 7.76 26.33 6.17
CA ASN A 226 8.48 25.08 6.38
C ASN A 226 7.83 23.92 5.60
N GLY A 227 8.33 23.64 4.39
CA GLY A 227 7.83 22.57 3.53
C GLY A 227 6.51 22.89 2.81
N GLU A 228 6.11 24.15 2.78
CA GLU A 228 4.98 24.67 1.99
C GLU A 228 5.31 26.07 1.46
N VAL A 229 4.96 26.37 0.21
CA VAL A 229 4.88 27.75 -0.29
C VAL A 229 3.43 28.12 -0.54
N VAL A 230 3.11 29.40 -0.37
CA VAL A 230 1.80 29.96 -0.68
C VAL A 230 1.99 31.01 -1.76
N PHE A 231 1.08 31.09 -2.74
CA PHE A 231 1.03 32.15 -3.74
C PHE A 231 -0.38 32.30 -4.31
N ASP A 232 -0.65 33.44 -4.94
CA ASP A 232 -1.96 33.82 -5.44
C ASP A 232 -1.98 33.84 -6.97
N ILE A 233 -3.02 33.26 -7.58
CA ILE A 233 -3.34 33.39 -9.00
C ILE A 233 -4.58 34.29 -9.12
N PRO A 234 -4.46 35.49 -9.73
CA PRO A 234 -5.60 36.34 -10.04
C PRO A 234 -6.55 35.67 -11.03
N VAL A 235 -7.85 35.67 -10.73
CA VAL A 235 -8.89 35.06 -11.59
C VAL A 235 -9.97 36.06 -11.93
N LEU A 236 -10.55 35.90 -13.12
CA LEU A 236 -11.72 36.65 -13.55
C LEU A 236 -12.93 36.16 -12.76
N ASN A 237 -13.66 37.10 -12.14
CA ASN A 237 -14.80 36.75 -11.30
C ASN A 237 -15.93 36.10 -12.13
N PRO A 238 -16.42 34.91 -11.75
CA PRO A 238 -17.45 34.19 -12.48
C PRO A 238 -18.85 34.80 -12.33
N GLN A 239 -19.07 35.73 -11.39
CA GLN A 239 -20.32 36.49 -11.32
C GLN A 239 -20.52 37.42 -12.53
N GLY A 240 -19.42 37.82 -13.19
CA GLY A 240 -19.46 38.65 -14.39
C GLY A 240 -19.65 37.87 -15.70
N ASP A 241 -19.53 36.55 -15.67
CA ASP A 241 -19.72 35.67 -16.83
C ASP A 241 -19.91 34.23 -16.34
N VAL A 242 -21.12 33.73 -16.51
CA VAL A 242 -21.52 32.40 -16.04
C VAL A 242 -20.75 31.25 -16.70
N ASN A 243 -20.05 31.49 -17.81
CA ASN A 243 -19.23 30.47 -18.48
C ASN A 243 -17.85 30.30 -17.83
N ARG A 244 -17.45 31.20 -16.94
CA ARG A 244 -16.22 31.05 -16.15
C ARG A 244 -16.46 30.04 -15.04
N LYS A 245 -16.02 28.80 -15.27
CA LYS A 245 -16.24 27.69 -14.33
C LYS A 245 -15.00 27.32 -13.53
N ALA A 246 -13.82 27.48 -14.12
CA ALA A 246 -12.58 27.01 -13.53
C ALA A 246 -11.38 27.90 -13.87
N LEU A 247 -10.32 27.73 -13.09
CA LEU A 247 -8.95 28.10 -13.40
C LEU A 247 -8.19 26.85 -13.85
N GLU A 248 -7.32 26.96 -14.85
CA GLU A 248 -6.34 25.92 -15.17
C GLU A 248 -4.91 26.44 -15.19
N PHE A 249 -3.98 25.62 -14.73
CA PHE A 249 -2.53 25.88 -14.78
C PHE A 249 -1.74 24.58 -14.68
N ILE A 250 -0.40 24.66 -14.75
CA ILE A 250 0.49 23.52 -14.55
C ILE A 250 1.59 23.93 -13.55
N ILE A 251 1.89 23.07 -12.57
CA ILE A 251 3.18 23.13 -11.86
C ILE A 251 4.24 22.61 -12.82
N HIS A 252 5.19 23.45 -13.19
CA HIS A 252 6.16 23.17 -14.24
C HIS A 252 7.59 23.25 -13.71
N GLY A 253 8.37 22.20 -13.93
CA GLY A 253 9.76 22.11 -13.55
C GLY A 253 10.65 23.09 -14.31
N ARG A 254 11.58 23.65 -13.55
CA ARG A 254 12.67 24.53 -13.95
C ARG A 254 13.97 23.74 -13.82
N PRO A 255 15.09 24.17 -14.46
CA PRO A 255 16.36 23.47 -14.34
C PRO A 255 16.65 23.02 -12.89
N PRO A 256 16.92 21.72 -12.65
CA PRO A 256 17.18 20.64 -13.61
C PRO A 256 15.96 19.77 -14.00
N ASN A 257 14.74 20.20 -13.69
CA ASN A 257 13.49 19.45 -13.87
C ASN A 257 12.70 19.89 -15.11
N GLU A 258 13.34 20.36 -16.18
CA GLU A 258 12.66 20.90 -17.36
C GLU A 258 11.62 19.90 -17.93
N ASN A 259 10.41 20.40 -18.23
CA ASN A 259 9.25 19.63 -18.71
C ASN A 259 8.62 18.65 -17.70
N ASP A 260 9.13 18.54 -16.47
CA ASP A 260 8.44 17.80 -15.41
C ASP A 260 7.20 18.58 -14.97
N LYS A 261 6.05 17.91 -14.88
CA LYS A 261 4.78 18.45 -14.40
C LYS A 261 4.49 18.09 -12.94
N ASP A 262 5.55 17.83 -12.17
CA ASP A 262 5.50 17.31 -10.81
C ASP A 262 4.68 16.02 -10.74
N GLY A 263 4.92 15.12 -11.70
CA GLY A 263 4.24 13.82 -11.80
C GLY A 263 2.75 13.86 -12.21
N ARG A 264 2.26 14.95 -12.80
CA ARG A 264 0.87 15.08 -13.28
C ARG A 264 0.80 15.02 -14.81
N ASP A 265 -0.08 14.17 -15.35
CA ASP A 265 -0.29 14.09 -16.80
C ASP A 265 -1.20 15.21 -17.32
N ASN A 266 -2.22 15.55 -16.52
CA ASN A 266 -3.24 16.55 -16.84
C ASN A 266 -2.91 17.94 -16.28
N ASN A 267 -3.56 18.96 -16.85
CA ASN A 267 -3.58 20.31 -16.28
C ASN A 267 -4.22 20.27 -14.88
N ILE A 268 -3.73 21.11 -13.99
CA ILE A 268 -4.40 21.35 -12.71
C ILE A 268 -5.63 22.18 -13.01
N ARG A 269 -6.79 21.63 -12.72
CA ARG A 269 -8.09 22.28 -12.92
C ARG A 269 -8.72 22.57 -11.57
N VAL A 270 -9.04 23.83 -11.34
CA VAL A 270 -9.65 24.33 -10.10
C VAL A 270 -11.04 24.83 -10.42
N GLU A 271 -12.04 24.01 -10.14
CA GLU A 271 -13.43 24.38 -10.31
C GLU A 271 -13.87 25.35 -9.21
N TYR A 272 -14.35 26.53 -9.60
CA TYR A 272 -14.68 27.58 -8.63
C TYR A 272 -15.83 27.19 -7.71
N ALA A 273 -16.78 26.40 -8.21
CA ALA A 273 -17.91 25.90 -7.44
C ALA A 273 -17.48 24.98 -6.27
N ALA A 274 -16.23 24.49 -6.26
CA ALA A 274 -15.71 23.61 -5.22
C ALA A 274 -15.10 24.37 -4.04
N LEU A 275 -14.83 25.67 -4.23
CA LEU A 275 -14.02 26.45 -3.32
C LEU A 275 -14.88 27.02 -2.19
N SER A 276 -14.37 26.89 -0.97
CA SER A 276 -14.78 27.78 0.11
C SER A 276 -14.13 29.13 -0.12
N VAL A 277 -14.93 30.15 -0.44
CA VAL A 277 -14.44 31.49 -0.74
C VAL A 277 -14.68 32.43 0.44
N GLN A 278 -13.62 33.10 0.88
CA GLN A 278 -13.66 34.11 1.93
C GLN A 278 -12.95 35.36 1.45
N ASN A 279 -13.59 36.53 1.59
CA ASN A 279 -13.02 37.81 1.14
C ASN A 279 -12.53 37.80 -0.32
N GLN A 280 -13.29 37.15 -1.22
CA GLN A 280 -12.95 36.96 -2.63
C GLN A 280 -11.70 36.10 -2.91
N VAL A 281 -11.24 35.32 -1.92
CA VAL A 281 -10.14 34.36 -2.05
C VAL A 281 -10.65 32.94 -1.84
N GLY A 282 -10.45 32.08 -2.83
CA GLY A 282 -10.62 30.63 -2.70
C GLY A 282 -9.27 29.94 -2.50
N HIS A 283 -9.21 28.89 -1.68
CA HIS A 283 -7.96 28.20 -1.36
C HIS A 283 -7.92 26.80 -1.96
N ILE A 284 -6.74 26.40 -2.43
CA ILE A 284 -6.43 25.01 -2.78
C ILE A 284 -5.10 24.58 -2.19
N TRP A 285 -4.94 23.27 -2.01
CA TRP A 285 -3.70 22.62 -1.59
C TRP A 285 -3.26 21.61 -2.64
N LEU A 286 -1.98 21.66 -2.97
CA LEU A 286 -1.28 20.76 -3.87
C LEU A 286 -0.15 20.08 -3.11
N VAL A 287 0.04 18.79 -3.36
CA VAL A 287 1.11 18.00 -2.75
C VAL A 287 2.03 17.47 -3.84
N GLU A 288 3.33 17.49 -3.58
CA GLU A 288 4.36 16.94 -4.49
C GLU A 288 3.95 15.56 -5.03
N ARG A 289 3.91 15.45 -6.36
CA ARG A 289 3.59 14.19 -7.08
C ARG A 289 2.25 13.54 -6.69
N ASP A 290 1.29 14.35 -6.27
CA ASP A 290 -0.10 13.98 -6.04
C ASP A 290 -1.01 14.74 -7.03
N ALA A 291 -1.74 14.02 -7.88
CA ALA A 291 -2.60 14.63 -8.88
C ALA A 291 -3.83 15.35 -8.27
N THR A 292 -4.14 15.10 -7.00
CA THR A 292 -5.33 15.64 -6.34
C THR A 292 -5.23 17.15 -6.09
N VAL A 293 -6.27 17.88 -6.47
CA VAL A 293 -6.47 19.27 -6.05
C VAL A 293 -7.36 19.27 -4.81
N TYR A 294 -6.79 19.60 -3.65
CA TYR A 294 -7.54 19.65 -2.42
C TYR A 294 -8.14 21.05 -2.21
N THR A 295 -9.41 21.14 -1.82
CA THR A 295 -10.10 22.40 -1.50
C THR A 295 -10.11 22.73 -0.01
N ALA A 296 -9.43 21.90 0.79
CA ALA A 296 -9.11 22.09 2.20
C ALA A 296 -7.72 21.49 2.48
N ALA A 297 -7.06 21.92 3.56
CA ALA A 297 -5.75 21.38 3.92
C ALA A 297 -5.83 19.85 4.15
N PRO A 298 -5.11 19.02 3.37
CA PRO A 298 -5.19 17.58 3.51
C PRO A 298 -4.43 17.09 4.74
N ASP A 299 -4.98 16.10 5.43
CA ASP A 299 -4.23 15.32 6.41
C ASP A 299 -3.38 14.26 5.68
N LEU A 300 -2.07 14.48 5.64
CA LEU A 300 -1.12 13.60 4.94
C LEU A 300 -0.63 12.45 5.83
N ARG A 301 -1.12 12.38 7.07
CA ARG A 301 -0.75 11.31 8.01
C ARG A 301 -1.29 9.97 7.52
N GLN A 302 -0.45 8.94 7.64
CA GLN A 302 -0.79 7.59 7.21
C GLN A 302 -0.22 6.57 8.19
N VAL A 303 -1.07 5.67 8.67
CA VAL A 303 -0.76 4.72 9.74
C VAL A 303 -1.10 3.30 9.28
N SER A 304 -0.08 2.45 9.22
CA SER A 304 -0.21 1.03 8.91
C SER A 304 0.91 0.23 9.57
N SER A 305 0.59 -0.98 10.04
CA SER A 305 1.57 -1.97 10.51
C SER A 305 1.94 -3.00 9.44
N THR A 306 1.38 -2.89 8.23
CA THR A 306 1.50 -3.93 7.19
C THR A 306 1.92 -3.41 5.82
N ASP A 307 1.82 -2.10 5.56
CA ASP A 307 2.39 -1.49 4.35
C ASP A 307 3.92 -1.32 4.48
N ALA A 308 4.60 -1.01 3.38
CA ALA A 308 6.06 -0.87 3.36
C ALA A 308 6.52 0.36 2.57
N ARG A 309 6.32 1.53 3.16
CA ARG A 309 6.63 2.81 2.55
C ARG A 309 8.07 3.25 2.81
N ALA A 310 8.69 2.81 3.90
CA ALA A 310 10.11 3.07 4.17
C ALA A 310 11.03 2.05 3.48
N VAL A 311 12.29 2.42 3.27
CA VAL A 311 13.32 1.57 2.67
C VAL A 311 14.62 1.73 3.45
N TRP A 312 15.19 0.63 3.93
CA TRP A 312 16.54 0.62 4.51
C TRP A 312 17.54 0.64 3.37
N LEU A 313 18.33 1.70 3.32
CA LEU A 313 19.37 1.88 2.31
C LEU A 313 20.59 1.02 2.63
N ASN A 314 20.94 0.93 3.90
CA ASN A 314 22.03 0.12 4.45
C ASN A 314 21.75 -0.17 5.94
N LYS A 315 22.70 -0.71 6.70
CA LYS A 315 22.48 -1.04 8.13
C LYS A 315 22.31 0.18 9.05
N THR A 316 22.61 1.37 8.55
CA THR A 316 22.57 2.62 9.33
C THR A 316 21.51 3.60 8.87
N LEU A 317 21.08 3.58 7.61
CA LEU A 317 20.21 4.60 7.03
C LEU A 317 18.88 4.02 6.54
N VAL A 318 17.79 4.66 6.93
CA VAL A 318 16.42 4.33 6.53
C VAL A 318 15.78 5.55 5.89
N LYS A 319 15.34 5.46 4.65
CA LYS A 319 14.59 6.52 3.97
C LYS A 319 13.10 6.26 4.10
N TRP A 320 12.34 7.27 4.50
CA TRP A 320 10.88 7.28 4.50
C TRP A 320 10.39 8.34 3.50
N PRO A 321 10.13 7.95 2.24
CA PRO A 321 9.59 8.84 1.20
C PRO A 321 8.28 9.50 1.63
N ARG A 322 8.05 10.72 1.14
CA ARG A 322 6.84 11.52 1.39
C ARG A 322 6.52 11.73 2.87
N LEU A 323 7.55 11.72 3.71
CA LEU A 323 7.47 12.13 5.10
C LEU A 323 8.27 13.43 5.25
N ALA A 324 7.59 14.49 5.71
CA ALA A 324 8.27 15.70 6.12
C ALA A 324 9.08 15.39 7.38
N ALA A 325 10.37 15.74 7.37
CA ALA A 325 11.24 15.46 8.51
C ALA A 325 10.79 16.26 9.74
N SER A 326 10.39 15.58 10.82
CA SER A 326 10.24 16.20 12.13
C SER A 326 10.60 15.20 13.22
N GLY A 327 11.74 15.44 13.87
CA GLY A 327 12.21 14.70 15.03
C GLY A 327 12.65 13.26 14.75
N PRO A 328 13.09 12.54 15.80
CA PRO A 328 13.41 11.11 15.72
C PRO A 328 12.13 10.29 15.53
N VAL A 329 12.29 9.08 14.98
CA VAL A 329 11.21 8.07 14.87
C VAL A 329 11.56 6.84 15.71
N ARG A 330 10.54 6.07 16.09
CA ARG A 330 10.72 4.81 16.82
C ARG A 330 10.59 3.63 15.87
N LEU A 331 11.50 2.66 15.97
CA LEU A 331 11.36 1.34 15.35
C LEU A 331 10.89 0.37 16.43
N TYR A 332 9.58 0.15 16.47
CA TYR A 332 8.96 -0.83 17.35
C TYR A 332 9.19 -2.24 16.83
N HIS A 333 9.38 -3.19 17.75
CA HIS A 333 9.59 -4.60 17.41
C HIS A 333 8.69 -5.55 18.19
N SER A 334 8.32 -6.66 17.58
CA SER A 334 7.58 -7.77 18.22
C SER A 334 8.01 -9.12 17.66
N ALA A 335 8.44 -10.02 18.54
CA ALA A 335 8.88 -11.37 18.18
C ALA A 335 7.75 -12.23 17.61
N THR A 336 6.50 -11.96 18.00
CA THR A 336 5.30 -12.71 17.61
C THR A 336 4.38 -11.91 16.69
N GLY A 337 4.80 -10.72 16.24
CA GLY A 337 4.06 -9.95 15.24
C GLY A 337 2.81 -9.25 15.76
N GLN A 338 2.80 -8.80 17.02
CA GLN A 338 1.60 -8.29 17.70
C GLN A 338 1.47 -6.76 17.70
N ILE A 339 2.33 -6.03 16.96
CA ILE A 339 2.28 -4.56 16.93
C ILE A 339 0.97 -4.10 16.28
N SER A 340 0.24 -3.26 16.99
CA SER A 340 -0.94 -2.56 16.50
C SER A 340 -0.74 -1.04 16.61
N VAL A 341 -1.13 -0.34 15.55
CA VAL A 341 -1.00 1.11 15.42
C VAL A 341 -2.32 1.70 14.94
N GLY A 342 -2.70 2.85 15.51
CA GLY A 342 -3.86 3.62 15.11
C GLY A 342 -3.53 5.12 15.20
N LEU A 343 -4.07 5.91 14.27
CA LEU A 343 -3.84 7.35 14.27
C LEU A 343 -4.29 7.98 15.58
N ASP A 344 -3.46 8.84 16.16
CA ASP A 344 -3.69 9.51 17.45
C ASP A 344 -3.94 8.56 18.63
N ALA A 345 -3.42 7.33 18.54
CA ALA A 345 -3.42 6.32 19.59
C ALA A 345 -1.99 5.93 20.00
N PRO A 346 -1.77 5.37 21.21
CA PRO A 346 -0.48 4.77 21.57
C PRO A 346 -0.24 3.46 20.79
N VAL A 347 1.03 3.10 20.59
CA VAL A 347 1.41 1.79 20.05
C VAL A 347 1.10 0.69 21.07
N GLN A 348 0.56 -0.44 20.60
CA GLN A 348 0.23 -1.60 21.44
C GLN A 348 0.90 -2.88 20.91
N GLY A 349 1.09 -3.86 21.78
CA GLY A 349 1.59 -5.20 21.42
C GLY A 349 3.06 -5.27 20.97
N ALA A 350 3.82 -4.20 21.16
CA ALA A 350 5.26 -4.20 20.93
C ALA A 350 6.03 -4.72 22.16
N ASP A 351 7.11 -5.46 21.91
CA ASP A 351 8.03 -5.94 22.96
C ASP A 351 9.03 -4.84 23.38
N GLY A 352 9.23 -3.86 22.50
CA GLY A 352 10.13 -2.74 22.73
C GLY A 352 10.27 -1.87 21.49
N TYR A 353 11.17 -0.89 21.56
CA TYR A 353 11.57 -0.07 20.42
C TYR A 353 13.03 0.37 20.52
N ILE A 354 13.60 0.74 19.37
CA ILE A 354 14.80 1.57 19.29
C ILE A 354 14.46 2.92 18.68
N THR A 355 15.32 3.92 18.88
CA THR A 355 15.12 5.27 18.31
C THR A 355 16.04 5.48 17.12
N LEU A 356 15.49 5.99 16.03
CA LEU A 356 16.22 6.39 14.84
C LEU A 356 16.21 7.92 14.76
N ASP A 357 17.38 8.53 14.73
CA ASP A 357 17.52 9.98 14.72
C ASP A 357 17.34 10.53 13.29
N ALA A 358 16.86 11.76 13.15
CA ALA A 358 16.80 12.41 11.85
C ALA A 358 18.22 12.59 11.29
N PHE A 359 18.46 12.10 10.07
CA PHE A 359 19.75 12.21 9.41
C PHE A 359 19.80 13.49 8.56
N THR A 360 20.70 14.39 8.90
CA THR A 360 20.89 15.69 8.22
C THR A 360 22.08 15.71 7.27
N GLY A 361 22.84 14.60 7.21
CA GLY A 361 23.95 14.45 6.29
C GLY A 361 23.51 14.12 4.87
N THR A 362 24.49 13.89 4.00
CA THR A 362 24.25 13.43 2.63
C THR A 362 24.25 11.91 2.60
N VAL A 363 23.23 11.31 1.97
CA VAL A 363 23.22 9.86 1.70
C VAL A 363 24.45 9.52 0.85
N PRO A 364 25.25 8.50 1.20
CA PRO A 364 26.46 8.20 0.44
C PRO A 364 26.13 7.85 -1.01
N THR A 365 27.06 8.15 -1.91
CA THR A 365 26.80 8.13 -3.36
C THR A 365 26.37 6.76 -3.87
N ALA A 366 26.93 5.67 -3.33
CA ALA A 366 26.57 4.32 -3.74
C ALA A 366 25.09 4.00 -3.45
N GLU A 367 24.62 4.33 -2.25
CA GLU A 367 23.23 4.18 -1.84
C GLU A 367 22.31 5.13 -2.62
N ALA A 368 22.72 6.38 -2.81
CA ALA A 368 21.94 7.34 -3.60
C ALA A 368 21.73 6.84 -5.05
N GLN A 369 22.75 6.23 -5.67
CA GLN A 369 22.65 5.64 -7.00
C GLN A 369 21.80 4.36 -7.01
N ARG A 370 22.02 3.46 -6.05
CA ARG A 370 21.29 2.20 -5.92
C ARG A 370 19.79 2.42 -5.70
N PHE A 371 19.43 3.45 -4.93
CA PHE A 371 18.06 3.76 -4.53
C PHE A 371 17.50 5.04 -5.16
N LYS A 372 18.04 5.46 -6.32
CA LYS A 372 17.64 6.70 -7.02
C LYS A 372 16.16 6.76 -7.43
N TYR A 373 15.49 5.62 -7.46
CA TYR A 373 14.06 5.50 -7.76
C TYR A 373 13.15 5.96 -6.59
N LEU A 374 13.71 6.14 -5.38
CA LEU A 374 12.94 6.55 -4.22
C LEU A 374 12.62 8.05 -4.28
N ALA A 375 11.33 8.37 -4.23
CA ALA A 375 10.84 9.75 -4.05
C ALA A 375 11.49 10.42 -2.83
N THR A 376 11.48 11.76 -2.80
CA THR A 376 12.06 12.50 -1.68
C THR A 376 11.29 12.26 -0.38
N GLY A 377 11.96 12.44 0.75
CA GLY A 377 11.42 12.28 2.09
C GLY A 377 12.54 12.22 3.12
N ALA A 378 12.15 12.10 4.39
CA ALA A 378 13.09 12.05 5.51
C ALA A 378 14.02 10.82 5.44
N VAL A 379 15.26 11.01 5.89
CA VAL A 379 16.21 9.93 6.14
C VAL A 379 16.47 9.88 7.64
N PHE A 380 16.55 8.68 8.19
CA PHE A 380 16.80 8.43 9.59
C PHE A 380 18.01 7.53 9.77
N SER A 381 18.78 7.78 10.82
CA SER A 381 19.95 7.00 11.18
C SER A 381 19.69 6.10 12.39
N VAL A 382 20.05 4.83 12.27
CA VAL A 382 20.17 3.92 13.42
C VAL A 382 21.32 4.38 14.30
N ARG A 383 21.08 4.49 15.61
CA ARG A 383 22.12 4.88 16.57
C ARG A 383 23.24 3.84 16.62
N PRO A 384 24.52 4.24 16.76
CA PRO A 384 25.64 3.31 16.82
C PRO A 384 25.48 2.19 17.86
N ALA A 385 24.90 2.50 19.02
CA ALA A 385 24.66 1.53 20.09
C ALA A 385 23.62 0.44 19.72
N ASP A 386 22.74 0.70 18.76
CA ASP A 386 21.69 -0.23 18.35
C ASP A 386 22.07 -1.09 17.13
N ILE A 387 23.17 -0.77 16.43
CA ILE A 387 23.59 -1.50 15.22
C ILE A 387 23.79 -3.00 15.51
N ALA A 388 24.42 -3.34 16.64
CA ALA A 388 24.65 -4.73 17.03
C ALA A 388 23.36 -5.52 17.31
N ARG A 389 22.22 -4.84 17.53
CA ARG A 389 20.91 -5.45 17.79
C ARG A 389 20.16 -5.77 16.49
N LEU A 390 20.52 -5.13 15.37
CA LEU A 390 19.81 -5.24 14.10
C LEU A 390 19.67 -6.69 13.58
N PRO A 391 20.69 -7.56 13.65
CA PRO A 391 20.54 -8.95 13.23
C PRO A 391 19.39 -9.67 13.93
N ALA A 392 19.19 -9.43 15.24
CA ALA A 392 18.10 -10.01 16.01
C ALA A 392 16.76 -9.29 15.78
N LEU A 393 16.77 -7.98 15.55
CA LEU A 393 15.55 -7.22 15.25
C LEU A 393 14.97 -7.58 13.87
N HIS A 394 15.81 -7.86 12.87
CA HIS A 394 15.36 -8.26 11.54
C HIS A 394 14.71 -9.66 11.47
N THR A 395 14.69 -10.43 12.57
CA THR A 395 13.90 -11.67 12.67
C THR A 395 12.50 -11.46 13.27
N GLN A 396 12.16 -10.21 13.59
CA GLN A 396 10.92 -9.82 14.26
C GLN A 396 10.04 -8.98 13.34
N GLN A 397 8.79 -8.73 13.74
CA GLN A 397 8.01 -7.65 13.15
C GLN A 397 8.68 -6.32 13.49
N LEU A 398 8.82 -5.44 12.50
CA LEU A 398 9.38 -4.11 12.65
C LEU A 398 8.42 -3.07 12.07
N VAL A 399 8.06 -2.07 12.88
CA VAL A 399 7.19 -0.96 12.48
C VAL A 399 7.87 0.36 12.85
N LEU A 400 8.11 1.20 11.84
CA LEU A 400 8.54 2.58 12.02
C LEU A 400 7.34 3.43 12.40
N VAL A 401 7.48 4.23 13.45
CA VAL A 401 6.43 5.07 13.99
C VAL A 401 6.99 6.47 14.22
N GLN A 402 6.35 7.45 13.59
CA GLN A 402 6.50 8.86 13.99
C GLN A 402 5.43 9.17 15.03
N GLU A 403 5.85 9.65 16.19
CA GLU A 403 4.97 10.06 17.28
C GLU A 403 4.90 11.58 17.37
N GLY A 404 3.76 12.09 17.86
CA GLY A 404 3.64 13.48 18.27
C GLY A 404 4.27 13.71 19.65
N GLU A 405 4.30 14.97 20.10
CA GLU A 405 4.85 15.36 21.42
C GLU A 405 4.15 14.66 22.60
N ASN A 406 2.91 14.21 22.39
CA ASN A 406 2.10 13.46 23.35
C ASN A 406 2.34 11.94 23.33
N GLY A 407 3.30 11.46 22.55
CA GLY A 407 3.62 10.03 22.40
C GLY A 407 2.60 9.22 21.61
N LYS A 408 1.68 9.88 20.89
CA LYS A 408 0.67 9.21 20.04
C LYS A 408 1.15 9.10 18.60
N VAL A 409 0.77 8.00 17.95
CA VAL A 409 1.11 7.70 16.55
C VAL A 409 0.57 8.77 15.61
N GLN A 410 1.45 9.35 14.79
CA GLN A 410 1.12 10.28 13.71
C GLN A 410 1.32 9.64 12.34
N ASN A 411 2.38 8.85 12.18
CA ASN A 411 2.61 8.03 10.99
C ASN A 411 3.15 6.68 11.41
N ALA A 412 2.80 5.61 10.67
CA ALA A 412 3.38 4.30 10.88
C ALA A 412 3.47 3.51 9.57
N THR A 413 4.58 2.80 9.39
CA THR A 413 4.80 1.90 8.23
C THR A 413 5.80 0.81 8.59
N THR A 414 5.88 -0.26 7.82
CA THR A 414 7.06 -1.13 7.83
C THR A 414 8.08 -0.66 6.80
N ALA A 415 9.24 -1.32 6.75
CA ALA A 415 10.26 -0.99 5.76
C ALA A 415 10.60 -2.16 4.84
N GLN A 416 11.03 -1.83 3.62
CA GLN A 416 11.73 -2.75 2.74
C GLN A 416 13.18 -2.85 3.23
N ILE A 417 13.66 -4.08 3.47
CA ILE A 417 14.90 -4.32 4.24
C ILE A 417 16.07 -4.86 3.42
N ALA A 418 15.92 -5.04 2.11
CA ALA A 418 16.96 -5.67 1.28
C ALA A 418 18.33 -4.96 1.39
N GLY A 419 18.36 -3.63 1.35
CA GLY A 419 19.60 -2.87 1.52
C GLY A 419 20.26 -3.07 2.89
N ALA A 420 19.47 -3.18 3.95
CA ALA A 420 19.99 -3.52 5.28
C ALA A 420 20.59 -4.93 5.31
N LEU A 421 19.91 -5.92 4.73
CA LEU A 421 20.37 -7.30 4.74
C LEU A 421 21.69 -7.46 3.98
N ASP A 422 21.84 -6.81 2.83
CA ASP A 422 23.09 -6.86 2.07
C ASP A 422 24.29 -6.29 2.85
N ASP A 423 24.10 -5.19 3.58
CA ASP A 423 25.18 -4.58 4.37
C ASP A 423 25.43 -5.34 5.68
N LEU A 424 24.38 -5.81 6.36
CA LEU A 424 24.51 -6.59 7.60
C LEU A 424 25.16 -7.96 7.36
N TYR A 425 24.88 -8.58 6.21
CA TYR A 425 25.32 -9.92 5.87
C TYR A 425 26.19 -9.95 4.61
N ALA A 426 26.98 -8.91 4.37
CA ALA A 426 27.85 -8.81 3.18
C ALA A 426 28.76 -10.05 3.00
N ALA A 427 29.23 -10.64 4.12
CA ALA A 427 30.03 -11.86 4.12
C ALA A 427 29.29 -13.09 3.54
N ALA A 428 27.96 -13.05 3.43
CA ALA A 428 27.19 -14.12 2.80
C ALA A 428 27.49 -14.28 1.30
N ALA A 429 27.95 -13.21 0.64
CA ALA A 429 28.32 -13.25 -0.77
C ALA A 429 29.50 -14.21 -1.06
N ASP A 430 30.35 -14.43 -0.06
CA ASP A 430 31.52 -15.28 -0.16
C ASP A 430 31.27 -16.71 0.36
N VAL A 431 30.04 -17.05 0.77
CA VAL A 431 29.73 -18.40 1.26
C VAL A 431 29.63 -19.37 0.08
N PRO A 432 30.57 -20.33 -0.03
CA PRO A 432 30.47 -21.36 -1.06
C PRO A 432 29.46 -22.43 -0.63
N ASP A 433 29.07 -23.24 -1.61
CA ASP A 433 28.36 -24.50 -1.35
C ASP A 433 27.00 -24.30 -0.65
N LEU A 434 26.23 -23.29 -1.07
CA LEU A 434 24.81 -23.20 -0.70
C LEU A 434 24.02 -24.38 -1.29
N GLY A 435 22.99 -24.81 -0.58
CA GLY A 435 22.20 -26.00 -0.92
C GLY A 435 22.63 -27.26 -0.17
N ALA A 436 22.31 -28.43 -0.73
CA ALA A 436 22.77 -29.73 -0.24
C ALA A 436 23.99 -30.21 -1.02
N VAL A 437 25.17 -30.19 -0.39
CA VAL A 437 26.45 -30.55 -1.00
C VAL A 437 27.05 -31.78 -0.35
N VAL A 438 27.36 -32.78 -1.18
CA VAL A 438 28.03 -34.01 -0.76
C VAL A 438 29.55 -33.82 -0.83
N LYS A 439 30.25 -33.94 0.30
CA LYS A 439 31.71 -33.81 0.38
C LYS A 439 32.26 -34.60 1.56
N ASN A 440 33.44 -35.18 1.41
CA ASN A 440 34.17 -35.85 2.51
C ASN A 440 33.30 -36.88 3.28
N SER A 441 32.55 -37.72 2.56
CA SER A 441 31.63 -38.72 3.13
C SER A 441 30.53 -38.15 4.03
N SER A 442 30.20 -36.87 3.88
CA SER A 442 29.13 -36.16 4.58
C SER A 442 28.27 -35.38 3.60
N THR A 443 27.07 -35.02 4.03
CA THR A 443 26.16 -34.12 3.31
C THR A 443 26.00 -32.84 4.13
N HIS A 444 26.34 -31.71 3.53
CA HIS A 444 26.24 -30.39 4.13
C HIS A 444 25.04 -29.66 3.56
N PHE A 445 24.15 -29.19 4.42
CA PHE A 445 22.99 -28.38 4.06
C PHE A 445 23.28 -26.95 4.47
N LYS A 446 23.13 -26.00 3.54
CA LYS A 446 23.24 -24.56 3.82
C LYS A 446 22.09 -23.80 3.16
N LEU A 447 21.41 -22.97 3.95
CA LEU A 447 20.35 -22.07 3.48
C LEU A 447 20.59 -20.65 3.97
N TRP A 448 20.65 -19.67 3.06
CA TRP A 448 20.65 -18.27 3.44
C TRP A 448 19.22 -17.82 3.82
N ALA A 449 19.00 -17.57 5.11
CA ALA A 449 17.69 -17.15 5.63
C ALA A 449 17.88 -16.20 6.83
N PRO A 450 18.43 -14.99 6.61
CA PRO A 450 18.90 -14.11 7.67
C PRO A 450 17.79 -13.59 8.59
N THR A 451 16.55 -13.52 8.10
CA THR A 451 15.36 -13.06 8.83
C THR A 451 14.57 -14.19 9.51
N ALA A 452 14.95 -15.45 9.29
CA ALA A 452 14.29 -16.57 9.94
C ALA A 452 14.60 -16.58 11.45
N GLN A 453 13.62 -16.98 12.25
CA GLN A 453 13.78 -17.23 13.68
C GLN A 453 14.30 -18.65 13.94
N ALA A 454 13.93 -19.61 13.07
CA ALA A 454 14.42 -20.98 13.12
C ALA A 454 14.41 -21.60 11.73
N VAL A 455 15.39 -22.46 11.45
CA VAL A 455 15.41 -23.30 10.24
C VAL A 455 15.75 -24.73 10.65
N SER A 456 15.00 -25.68 10.09
CA SER A 456 15.29 -27.12 10.17
C SER A 456 15.35 -27.71 8.77
N VAL A 457 16.15 -28.76 8.56
CA VAL A 457 16.03 -29.61 7.38
C VAL A 457 15.09 -30.77 7.68
N VAL A 458 14.11 -30.97 6.81
CA VAL A 458 13.18 -32.10 6.86
C VAL A 458 13.66 -33.12 5.84
N LEU A 459 14.21 -34.23 6.31
CA LEU A 459 14.71 -35.32 5.47
C LEU A 459 13.66 -36.42 5.39
N THR A 460 13.36 -36.90 4.19
CA THR A 460 12.48 -38.05 3.95
C THR A 460 13.27 -39.15 3.24
N GLN A 461 13.38 -40.30 3.89
CA GLN A 461 14.14 -41.45 3.42
C GLN A 461 13.25 -42.69 3.31
N PRO A 462 13.41 -43.53 2.28
CA PRO A 462 12.72 -44.81 2.21
C PRO A 462 13.19 -45.78 3.32
N LEU A 463 12.24 -46.51 3.90
CA LEU A 463 12.46 -47.59 4.86
C LEU A 463 12.29 -48.94 4.15
N GLY A 464 13.42 -49.54 3.76
CA GLY A 464 13.44 -50.84 3.10
C GLY A 464 12.67 -50.86 1.77
N ASN A 465 12.18 -52.03 1.39
CA ASN A 465 11.54 -52.26 0.07
C ASN A 465 10.01 -52.08 0.09
N ALA A 466 9.41 -51.66 1.22
CA ALA A 466 7.96 -51.69 1.44
C ALA A 466 7.22 -50.38 1.09
N GLY A 467 7.86 -49.44 0.38
CA GLY A 467 7.27 -48.13 0.07
C GLY A 467 7.06 -47.22 1.30
N LEU A 468 7.54 -47.64 2.47
CA LEU A 468 7.51 -46.86 3.70
C LEU A 468 8.59 -45.78 3.64
N THR A 469 8.33 -44.63 4.27
CA THR A 469 9.34 -43.58 4.44
C THR A 469 9.46 -43.18 5.90
N ARG A 470 10.64 -42.71 6.28
CA ARG A 470 10.92 -42.06 7.55
C ARG A 470 11.19 -40.59 7.28
N THR A 471 10.46 -39.72 7.96
CA THR A 471 10.71 -38.28 7.97
C THR A 471 11.35 -37.86 9.29
N THR A 472 12.41 -37.06 9.22
CA THR A 472 13.09 -36.46 10.38
C THR A 472 13.24 -34.96 10.18
N THR A 473 12.94 -34.18 11.22
CA THR A 473 13.13 -32.72 11.22
C THR A 473 14.33 -32.38 12.11
N GLU A 474 15.39 -31.87 11.51
CA GLU A 474 16.68 -31.65 12.16
C GLU A 474 16.98 -30.15 12.22
N PRO A 475 17.14 -29.54 13.41
CA PRO A 475 17.42 -28.12 13.53
C PRO A 475 18.79 -27.76 12.95
N MET A 476 18.88 -26.62 12.28
CA MET A 476 20.11 -26.09 11.71
C MET A 476 20.71 -25.02 12.63
N ALA A 477 22.03 -24.83 12.57
CA ALA A 477 22.73 -23.79 13.31
C ALA A 477 22.89 -22.53 12.45
N ARG A 478 22.58 -21.35 12.99
CA ARG A 478 22.74 -20.07 12.30
C ARG A 478 24.16 -19.53 12.47
N ASP A 479 24.80 -19.20 11.36
CA ASP A 479 26.01 -18.38 11.35
C ASP A 479 25.63 -16.90 11.48
N THR A 480 26.18 -16.20 12.48
CA THR A 480 25.76 -14.83 12.81
C THR A 480 26.30 -13.79 11.85
N ALA A 481 27.44 -14.04 11.20
CA ALA A 481 28.09 -13.11 10.28
C ALA A 481 27.44 -13.11 8.88
N THR A 482 26.92 -14.26 8.46
CA THR A 482 26.37 -14.48 7.12
C THR A 482 24.85 -14.63 7.11
N GLY A 483 24.24 -14.99 8.24
CA GLY A 483 22.81 -15.32 8.30
C GLY A 483 22.46 -16.64 7.63
N VAL A 484 23.47 -17.45 7.29
CA VAL A 484 23.31 -18.81 6.73
C VAL A 484 23.00 -19.79 7.85
N TRP A 485 22.01 -20.64 7.62
CA TRP A 485 21.70 -21.78 8.47
C TRP A 485 22.39 -23.01 7.90
N GLN A 486 23.05 -23.80 8.76
CA GLN A 486 23.85 -24.94 8.35
C GLN A 486 23.62 -26.19 9.20
N LEU A 487 23.68 -27.35 8.56
CA LEU A 487 23.72 -28.66 9.20
C LEU A 487 24.62 -29.61 8.41
N SER A 488 25.43 -30.41 9.10
CA SER A 488 26.21 -31.48 8.49
C SER A 488 25.69 -32.83 8.97
N LYS A 489 25.40 -33.75 8.04
CA LYS A 489 25.01 -35.12 8.33
C LYS A 489 26.06 -36.10 7.81
N PRO A 490 26.39 -37.15 8.58
CA PRO A 490 27.27 -38.20 8.09
C PRO A 490 26.60 -38.96 6.93
N GLY A 491 27.40 -39.40 5.96
CA GLY A 491 26.95 -40.09 4.76
C GLY A 491 26.65 -39.15 3.59
N GLN A 492 26.65 -39.69 2.38
CA GLN A 492 26.46 -38.92 1.15
C GLN A 492 24.99 -38.61 0.82
N LEU A 493 24.03 -39.25 1.51
CA LEU A 493 22.58 -39.05 1.40
C LEU A 493 22.00 -38.96 -0.03
N GLN A 494 22.73 -39.41 -1.06
CA GLN A 494 22.33 -39.36 -2.46
C GLN A 494 20.90 -39.90 -2.66
N GLY A 495 20.06 -39.14 -3.36
CA GLY A 495 18.66 -39.50 -3.62
C GLY A 495 17.71 -39.25 -2.44
N THR A 496 18.20 -38.81 -1.27
CA THR A 496 17.35 -38.45 -0.13
C THR A 496 16.52 -37.22 -0.48
N LEU A 497 15.22 -37.28 -0.21
CA LEU A 497 14.31 -36.15 -0.40
C LEU A 497 14.42 -35.20 0.79
N TYR A 498 14.35 -33.89 0.54
CA TYR A 498 14.39 -32.90 1.60
C TYR A 498 13.61 -31.63 1.28
N ARG A 499 13.24 -30.91 2.35
CA ARG A 499 12.71 -29.54 2.36
C ARG A 499 13.31 -28.78 3.54
N TYR A 500 13.33 -27.46 3.49
CA TYR A 500 13.60 -26.65 4.67
C TYR A 500 12.28 -26.27 5.35
N GLN A 501 12.23 -26.43 6.66
CA GLN A 501 11.18 -25.88 7.51
C GLN A 501 11.68 -24.54 8.06
N VAL A 502 11.10 -23.43 7.60
CA VAL A 502 11.54 -22.07 7.92
C VAL A 502 10.48 -21.37 8.76
N GLN A 503 10.82 -21.03 10.01
CA GLN A 503 10.01 -20.15 10.85
C GLN A 503 10.43 -18.70 10.63
N VAL A 504 9.54 -17.86 10.12
CA VAL A 504 9.87 -16.48 9.72
C VAL A 504 8.66 -15.55 9.86
N PHE A 505 8.92 -14.28 10.18
CA PHE A 505 7.88 -13.26 10.15
C PHE A 505 7.63 -12.79 8.71
N VAL A 506 6.38 -12.83 8.27
CA VAL A 506 5.94 -12.37 6.95
C VAL A 506 5.03 -11.16 7.14
N ARG A 507 5.43 -10.02 6.55
CA ARG A 507 4.66 -8.77 6.60
C ARG A 507 3.22 -8.99 6.12
N GLY A 508 2.25 -8.52 6.91
CA GLY A 508 0.82 -8.63 6.60
C GLY A 508 0.21 -10.01 6.92
N VAL A 509 1.02 -11.02 7.23
CA VAL A 509 0.55 -12.37 7.58
C VAL A 509 0.81 -12.65 9.06
N GLY A 510 2.06 -12.51 9.51
CA GLY A 510 2.48 -12.82 10.87
C GLY A 510 3.67 -13.78 10.93
N LEU A 511 3.86 -14.40 12.09
CA LEU A 511 4.86 -15.44 12.28
C LEU A 511 4.34 -16.76 11.73
N VAL A 512 5.05 -17.32 10.76
CA VAL A 512 4.65 -18.55 10.06
C VAL A 512 5.79 -19.57 10.08
N LYS A 513 5.46 -20.82 9.79
CA LYS A 513 6.38 -21.91 9.53
C LYS A 513 6.06 -22.50 8.16
N ASN A 514 7.00 -22.41 7.23
CA ASN A 514 6.83 -22.86 5.85
C ASN A 514 7.72 -24.06 5.55
N LEU A 515 7.22 -25.02 4.77
CA LEU A 515 8.03 -26.04 4.13
C LEU A 515 8.36 -25.58 2.71
N VAL A 516 9.63 -25.33 2.45
CA VAL A 516 10.12 -24.82 1.17
C VAL A 516 11.14 -25.76 0.54
N THR A 517 11.15 -25.84 -0.78
CA THR A 517 12.25 -26.45 -1.53
C THR A 517 13.51 -25.60 -1.42
N ASP A 518 14.64 -26.24 -1.63
CA ASP A 518 15.94 -25.59 -1.66
C ASP A 518 16.10 -24.76 -2.96
N PRO A 519 16.33 -23.45 -2.87
CA PRO A 519 16.59 -22.63 -4.07
C PRO A 519 17.88 -23.04 -4.81
N TYR A 520 18.77 -23.80 -4.15
CA TYR A 520 20.00 -24.36 -4.72
C TYR A 520 19.88 -25.87 -5.01
N ALA A 521 18.65 -26.41 -5.09
CA ALA A 521 18.44 -27.83 -5.37
C ALA A 521 19.05 -28.24 -6.73
N LEU A 522 19.82 -29.33 -6.72
CA LEU A 522 20.34 -29.96 -7.95
C LEU A 522 19.41 -31.06 -8.49
N GLY A 523 18.46 -31.52 -7.68
CA GLY A 523 17.41 -32.44 -8.09
C GLY A 523 16.07 -32.10 -7.41
N LEU A 524 14.97 -32.39 -8.10
CA LEU A 524 13.60 -32.14 -7.62
C LEU A 524 12.72 -33.36 -7.91
N THR A 525 11.71 -33.60 -7.07
CA THR A 525 10.63 -34.55 -7.37
C THR A 525 9.69 -33.98 -8.45
N LEU A 526 8.83 -34.85 -9.02
CA LEU A 526 7.82 -34.43 -9.99
C LEU A 526 6.97 -33.28 -9.42
N GLY A 527 6.80 -32.22 -10.23
CA GLY A 527 6.06 -31.02 -9.81
C GLY A 527 6.80 -30.12 -8.82
N GLY A 528 8.09 -30.37 -8.55
CA GLY A 528 8.92 -29.51 -7.70
C GLY A 528 8.52 -29.52 -6.22
N GLN A 529 7.88 -30.59 -5.75
CA GLN A 529 7.33 -30.65 -4.40
C GLN A 529 8.41 -30.81 -3.32
N GLN A 530 9.52 -31.47 -3.64
CA GLN A 530 10.65 -31.70 -2.73
C GLN A 530 11.97 -31.61 -3.47
N SER A 531 13.02 -31.16 -2.78
CA SER A 531 14.40 -31.21 -3.24
C SER A 531 14.99 -32.59 -3.04
N VAL A 532 16.01 -32.94 -3.82
CA VAL A 532 16.71 -34.22 -3.78
C VAL A 532 18.19 -33.96 -3.60
N VAL A 533 18.82 -34.61 -2.62
CA VAL A 533 20.28 -34.56 -2.47
C VAL A 533 20.92 -35.23 -3.69
N MET A 534 21.70 -34.47 -4.45
CA MET A 534 22.30 -34.95 -5.69
C MET A 534 23.73 -34.44 -5.86
N ASP A 535 24.66 -35.37 -5.96
CA ASP A 535 26.02 -35.12 -6.46
C ASP A 535 26.07 -35.33 -7.98
N LEU A 536 26.20 -34.25 -8.74
CA LEU A 536 26.31 -34.28 -10.21
C LEU A 536 27.64 -34.86 -10.71
N SER A 537 28.64 -34.99 -9.83
CA SER A 537 29.94 -35.58 -10.19
C SER A 537 29.96 -37.11 -10.04
N SER A 538 29.00 -37.67 -9.29
CA SER A 538 28.86 -39.10 -9.02
C SER A 538 28.68 -39.94 -10.28
N PRO A 539 29.24 -41.16 -10.37
CA PRO A 539 28.91 -42.08 -11.46
C PRO A 539 27.43 -42.46 -11.55
N GLN A 540 26.68 -42.35 -10.43
CA GLN A 540 25.25 -42.69 -10.38
C GLN A 540 24.35 -41.66 -11.08
N THR A 541 24.90 -40.49 -11.42
CA THR A 541 24.19 -39.37 -12.04
C THR A 541 24.68 -39.08 -13.47
N LYS A 542 25.48 -39.98 -14.06
CA LYS A 542 26.08 -39.84 -15.40
C LYS A 542 25.54 -40.85 -16.40
#